data_AF-A0A7C4VGV7-F1
#
_entry.id   AF-A0A7C4VGV7-F1
#
_cell.length_a   1.000
_cell.length_b   1.000
_cell.length_c   1.000
_cell.angle_alpha   90.00
_cell.angle_beta   90.00
_cell.angle_gamma   90.00
#
_symmetry.space_group_name_H-M   'P 1'
#
loop_
_entity.id
_entity.type
_entity.pdbx_description
1 polymer ?
#
loop_
_entity_poly.entity_id
_entity_poly.type
_entity_poly.pdbx_seq_one_letter_code
_entity_poly.pdbx_strand_id
1 'polypeptide(L)'
;FLPYDKWSVSRAMQRNKTIIALSKALIVIEAGTSGGTIEAGKTALKMGRPVFVAHFGAGNIAKGNRVLIQMGAHKFGRSPGTSSPNISRMLGLLAQVEPQETSQNRLL
;
A
#
# COMPACT_ATOMS: atom_id res chain seq x y z
N PHE A 1 -19.52 12.03 -1.79
CA PHE A 1 -19.74 12.27 -0.36
C PHE A 1 -20.63 13.50 -0.25
N LEU A 2 -21.75 13.39 0.46
CA LEU A 2 -22.65 14.50 0.76
C LEU A 2 -22.54 14.84 2.26
N PRO A 3 -22.74 16.10 2.68
CA PRO A 3 -22.50 16.55 4.06
C PRO A 3 -23.26 15.76 5.15
N TYR A 4 -24.42 15.20 4.82
CA TYR A 4 -25.29 14.50 5.77
C TYR A 4 -25.25 12.97 5.62
N ASP A 5 -24.33 12.45 4.80
CA ASP A 5 -24.18 11.02 4.63
C ASP A 5 -23.72 10.35 5.93
N LYS A 6 -24.47 9.35 6.40
CA LYS A 6 -24.04 8.50 7.52
C LYS A 6 -22.91 7.58 7.12
N TRP A 7 -22.11 7.17 8.11
CA TRP A 7 -21.11 6.14 7.92
C TRP A 7 -21.75 4.82 7.42
N SER A 8 -21.07 4.16 6.48
CA SER A 8 -21.38 2.78 6.09
C SER A 8 -20.13 2.08 5.57
N VAL A 9 -20.14 0.75 5.60
CA VAL A 9 -19.06 -0.09 5.07
C VAL A 9 -18.80 0.23 3.58
N SER A 10 -19.86 0.34 2.77
CA SER A 10 -19.74 0.66 1.35
C SER A 10 -19.00 1.97 1.11
N ARG A 11 -19.33 3.02 1.86
CA ARG A 11 -18.67 4.33 1.77
C ARG A 11 -17.21 4.28 2.26
N ALA A 12 -16.93 3.51 3.32
CA ALA A 12 -15.55 3.30 3.77
C ALA A 12 -14.71 2.58 2.70
N MET A 13 -15.27 1.60 2.00
CA MET A 13 -14.60 0.92 0.89
C MET A 13 -14.42 1.84 -0.32
N GLN A 14 -15.41 2.67 -0.66
CA GLN A 14 -15.29 3.68 -1.71
C GLN A 14 -14.16 4.68 -1.41
N ARG A 15 -14.10 5.18 -0.17
CA ARG A 15 -13.00 6.05 0.29
C ARG A 15 -11.63 5.36 0.13
N ASN A 16 -11.51 4.09 0.52
CA ASN A 16 -10.25 3.34 0.37
C ASN A 16 -9.82 3.27 -1.10
N LYS A 17 -10.74 3.03 -2.04
CA LYS A 17 -10.45 3.05 -3.48
C LYS A 17 -9.90 4.41 -3.93
N THR A 18 -10.51 5.51 -3.47
CA THR A 18 -10.02 6.86 -3.77
C THR A 18 -8.60 7.10 -3.23
N ILE A 19 -8.33 6.71 -1.97
CA ILE A 19 -6.99 6.81 -1.37
C ILE A 19 -5.96 6.04 -2.18
N ILE A 20 -6.27 4.80 -2.57
CA ILE A 20 -5.38 3.94 -3.36
C ILE A 20 -5.13 4.55 -4.75
N ALA A 21 -6.16 5.08 -5.39
CA ALA A 21 -6.04 5.70 -6.71
C ALA A 21 -5.07 6.88 -6.71
N LEU A 22 -5.09 7.70 -5.65
CA LEU A 22 -4.23 8.86 -5.48
C LEU A 22 -2.81 8.52 -4.98
N SER A 23 -2.61 7.33 -4.41
CA SER A 23 -1.35 6.93 -3.81
C SER A 23 -0.37 6.34 -4.83
N LYS A 24 0.93 6.60 -4.65
CA LYS A 24 2.00 5.94 -5.43
C LYS A 24 2.23 4.47 -4.98
N ALA A 25 1.97 4.16 -3.71
CA ALA A 25 2.03 2.81 -3.14
C ALA A 25 1.14 2.70 -1.90
N LEU A 26 0.87 1.46 -1.44
CA LEU A 26 0.17 1.17 -0.19
C LEU A 26 1.08 0.43 0.79
N ILE A 27 1.08 0.85 2.06
CA ILE A 27 1.78 0.14 3.15
C ILE A 27 0.72 -0.46 4.08
N VAL A 28 0.80 -1.78 4.29
CA VAL A 28 -0.07 -2.54 5.19
C VAL A 28 0.74 -3.01 6.39
N ILE A 29 0.34 -2.55 7.58
CA ILE A 29 0.97 -2.95 8.84
C ILE A 29 0.36 -4.26 9.33
N GLU A 30 -0.97 -4.31 9.45
CA GLU A 30 -1.69 -5.47 9.93
C GLU A 30 -3.05 -5.62 9.25
N ALA A 31 -3.35 -6.81 8.75
CA ALA A 31 -4.62 -7.15 8.14
C ALA A 31 -5.14 -8.50 8.63
N GLY A 32 -6.42 -8.53 8.99
CA GLY A 32 -7.19 -9.76 9.20
C GLY A 32 -7.52 -10.47 7.88
N THR A 33 -8.15 -11.64 7.96
CA THR A 33 -8.63 -12.38 6.76
C THR A 33 -9.82 -11.73 6.07
N SER A 34 -10.51 -10.82 6.76
CA SER A 34 -11.62 -10.01 6.26
C SER A 34 -11.50 -8.56 6.77
N GLY A 35 -12.25 -7.64 6.16
CA GLY A 35 -12.32 -6.24 6.56
C GLY A 35 -11.59 -5.26 5.63
N GLY A 36 -11.57 -3.98 6.01
CA GLY A 36 -11.13 -2.88 5.15
C GLY A 36 -9.67 -2.97 4.69
N THR A 37 -8.75 -3.41 5.55
CA THR A 37 -7.32 -3.41 5.24
C THR A 37 -6.94 -4.46 4.21
N ILE A 38 -7.47 -5.68 4.34
CA ILE A 38 -7.22 -6.75 3.36
C ILE A 38 -7.84 -6.42 2.00
N GLU A 39 -9.04 -5.84 1.98
CA GLU A 39 -9.69 -5.41 0.74
C GLU A 39 -8.97 -4.21 0.09
N ALA A 40 -8.42 -3.29 0.89
CA ALA A 40 -7.56 -2.23 0.39
C ALA A 40 -6.29 -2.79 -0.26
N GLY A 41 -5.61 -3.74 0.40
CA GLY A 41 -4.43 -4.41 -0.14
C GLY A 41 -4.71 -5.14 -1.46
N LYS A 42 -5.79 -5.94 -1.51
CA LYS A 42 -6.23 -6.63 -2.74
C LYS A 42 -6.56 -5.65 -3.86
N THR A 43 -7.25 -4.55 -3.53
CA THR A 43 -7.61 -3.52 -4.51
C THR A 43 -6.37 -2.83 -5.06
N ALA A 44 -5.41 -2.47 -4.21
CA ALA A 44 -4.15 -1.84 -4.63
C ALA A 44 -3.34 -2.75 -5.57
N LEU A 45 -3.22 -4.04 -5.24
CA LEU A 45 -2.57 -5.03 -6.12
C LEU A 45 -3.28 -5.14 -7.48
N LYS A 46 -4.62 -5.22 -7.50
CA LYS A 46 -5.42 -5.24 -8.74
C LYS A 46 -5.24 -3.98 -9.59
N MET A 47 -5.01 -2.83 -8.95
CA MET A 47 -4.75 -1.55 -9.61
C MET A 47 -3.28 -1.37 -10.02
N GLY A 48 -2.43 -2.38 -9.85
CA GLY A 48 -1.01 -2.30 -10.18
C GLY A 48 -0.21 -1.38 -9.26
N ARG A 49 -0.74 -1.01 -8.09
CA ARG A 49 0.00 -0.22 -7.10
C ARG A 49 0.96 -1.13 -6.33
N PRO A 50 2.23 -0.74 -6.13
CA PRO A 50 3.11 -1.44 -5.20
C PRO A 50 2.47 -1.53 -3.82
N VAL A 51 2.43 -2.73 -3.26
CA VAL A 51 1.93 -2.97 -1.89
C VAL A 51 3.07 -3.50 -1.05
N PHE A 52 3.32 -2.85 0.08
CA PHE A 52 4.33 -3.26 1.07
C PHE A 52 3.64 -3.76 2.32
N VAL A 53 4.07 -4.91 2.83
CA VAL A 53 3.43 -5.58 3.97
C VAL A 53 4.46 -5.78 5.08
N ALA A 54 4.14 -5.32 6.28
CA ALA A 54 5.01 -5.47 7.43
C ALA A 54 5.14 -6.95 7.83
N HIS A 55 6.37 -7.37 8.12
CA HIS A 55 6.73 -8.72 8.55
C HIS A 55 7.73 -8.63 9.70
N PHE A 56 7.25 -8.77 10.93
CA PHE A 56 8.04 -8.63 12.16
C PHE A 56 8.54 -9.97 12.73
N GLY A 57 9.04 -10.86 11.87
CA GLY A 57 9.63 -12.15 12.28
C GLY A 57 8.71 -13.36 12.14
N ALA A 58 9.28 -14.55 12.34
CA ALA A 58 8.72 -15.84 11.89
C ALA A 58 7.42 -16.28 12.59
N GLY A 59 7.08 -15.72 13.76
CA GLY A 59 5.99 -16.23 14.60
C GLY A 59 4.66 -15.48 14.55
N ASN A 60 4.63 -14.21 14.09
CA ASN A 60 3.46 -13.34 14.27
C ASN A 60 3.13 -12.51 13.02
N ILE A 61 2.93 -13.19 11.89
CA ILE A 61 2.40 -12.55 10.68
C ILE A 61 0.88 -12.65 10.71
N ALA A 62 0.21 -11.50 10.70
CA ALA A 62 -1.24 -11.46 10.57
C ALA A 62 -1.72 -12.23 9.32
N LYS A 63 -2.80 -12.98 9.45
CA LYS A 63 -3.27 -13.89 8.40
C LYS A 63 -3.54 -13.16 7.07
N GLY A 64 -4.08 -11.94 7.12
CA GLY A 64 -4.29 -11.11 5.93
C GLY A 64 -3.00 -10.62 5.29
N ASN A 65 -1.98 -10.29 6.10
CA ASN A 65 -0.65 -9.94 5.59
C ASN A 65 -0.07 -11.11 4.77
N ARG A 66 -0.21 -12.34 5.26
CA ARG A 66 0.24 -13.54 4.54
C ARG A 66 -0.46 -13.70 3.18
N VAL A 67 -1.78 -13.48 3.14
CA VAL A 67 -2.55 -13.51 1.89
C VAL A 67 -2.04 -12.46 0.90
N LEU A 68 -1.81 -11.21 1.34
CA LEU A 68 -1.30 -10.15 0.46
C LEU A 68 0.09 -10.46 -0.09
N ILE A 69 0.97 -11.02 0.73
CA ILE A 69 2.31 -11.46 0.30
C ILE A 69 2.19 -12.56 -0.77
N GLN A 70 1.31 -13.55 -0.58
CA GLN A 70 1.04 -14.59 -1.58
C GLN A 70 0.48 -14.02 -2.89
N MET A 71 -0.26 -12.90 -2.82
CA MET A 71 -0.78 -12.19 -4.00
C MET A 71 0.23 -11.25 -4.66
N GLY A 72 1.49 -11.21 -4.20
CA GLY A 72 2.56 -10.43 -4.83
C GLY A 72 2.99 -9.15 -4.09
N ALA A 73 2.47 -8.90 -2.89
CA ALA A 73 2.94 -7.77 -2.09
C ALA A 73 4.39 -7.98 -1.58
N HIS A 74 5.14 -6.89 -1.45
CA HIS A 74 6.52 -6.88 -0.97
C HIS A 74 6.58 -6.89 0.56
N LYS A 75 7.20 -7.90 1.16
CA LYS A 75 7.48 -7.88 2.61
C LYS A 75 8.53 -6.83 2.97
N PHE A 76 8.37 -6.17 4.12
CA PHE A 76 9.41 -5.36 4.73
C PHE A 76 9.51 -5.63 6.23
N GLY A 77 10.71 -5.46 6.79
CA GLY A 77 11.00 -5.67 8.20
C GLY A 77 11.75 -4.46 8.77
N ARG A 78 12.47 -4.68 9.88
CA ARG A 78 13.33 -3.64 10.48
C ARG A 78 14.64 -3.50 9.73
N SER A 79 15.24 -2.32 9.80
CA SER A 79 16.63 -2.12 9.41
C SER A 79 17.55 -2.82 10.41
N PRO A 80 18.58 -3.57 9.96
CA PRO A 80 19.49 -4.29 10.84
C PRO A 80 20.07 -3.39 11.95
N GLY A 81 20.08 -3.88 13.18
CA GLY A 81 20.62 -3.13 14.33
C GLY A 81 19.78 -1.94 14.80
N THR A 82 18.57 -1.73 14.27
CA THR A 82 17.70 -0.60 14.66
C THR A 82 16.26 -1.03 14.91
N SER A 83 15.50 -0.16 15.58
CA SER A 83 14.04 -0.29 15.73
C SER A 83 13.25 0.29 14.55
N SER A 84 13.93 0.88 13.56
CA SER A 84 13.29 1.56 12.43
C SER A 84 12.90 0.59 11.31
N PRO A 85 11.82 0.87 10.55
CA PRO A 85 11.46 0.06 9.38
C PRO A 85 12.48 0.24 8.25
N ASN A 86 12.80 -0.86 7.55
CA ASN A 86 13.62 -0.80 6.34
C ASN A 86 12.75 -0.45 5.13
N ILE A 87 12.80 0.81 4.73
CA ILE A 87 12.02 1.36 3.60
C ILE A 87 12.84 1.55 2.32
N SER A 88 14.11 1.15 2.29
CA SER A 88 15.03 1.42 1.17
C SER A 88 14.50 0.88 -0.16
N ARG A 89 13.94 -0.34 -0.13
CA ARG A 89 13.30 -0.94 -1.32
C ARG A 89 12.05 -0.18 -1.75
N MET A 90 11.29 0.39 -0.80
CA MET A 90 10.09 1.18 -1.12
C MET A 90 10.49 2.45 -1.87
N LEU A 91 11.49 3.16 -1.35
CA LEU A 91 12.00 4.39 -1.97
C LEU A 91 12.57 4.11 -3.37
N GLY A 92 13.36 3.04 -3.53
CA GLY A 92 13.90 2.65 -4.83
C GLY A 92 12.83 2.33 -5.87
N LEU A 93 11.77 1.61 -5.49
CA LEU A 93 10.65 1.32 -6.39
C LEU A 93 9.87 2.58 -6.77
N LEU A 94 9.69 3.52 -5.82
CA LEU A 94 8.93 4.75 -6.08
C LEU A 94 9.71 5.75 -6.92
N ALA A 95 11.04 5.80 -6.80
CA ALA A 95 11.90 6.64 -7.63
C ALA A 95 11.90 6.22 -9.11
N GLN A 96 11.67 4.94 -9.41
CA GLN A 96 11.56 4.43 -10.79
C GLN A 96 10.19 4.70 -11.43
N VAL A 97 9.19 5.07 -10.63
CA VAL A 97 7.80 5.28 -11.07
C VAL A 97 7.55 6.76 -11.42
N GLU A 98 8.47 7.67 -11.13
CA GLU A 98 8.32 9.05 -11.59
C GLU A 98 8.41 9.09 -13.13
N PRO A 99 7.42 9.70 -13.81
CA PRO A 99 7.56 10.00 -15.23
C PRO A 99 8.85 10.81 -15.41
N GLN A 100 9.69 10.41 -16.35
CA GLN A 100 10.74 11.29 -16.85
C GLN A 100 10.02 12.55 -17.32
N GLU A 101 10.21 13.70 -16.64
CA GLU A 101 9.74 14.97 -17.17
C GLU A 101 10.37 15.14 -18.55
N THR A 102 9.53 15.03 -19.59
CA THR A 102 9.95 15.25 -20.97
C THR A 102 10.56 16.64 -21.03
N SER A 103 11.89 16.72 -21.12
CA SER A 103 12.66 17.96 -21.06
C SER A 103 12.49 18.83 -22.33
N GLN A 104 11.35 18.73 -23.02
CA GLN A 104 11.06 19.42 -24.28
C GLN A 104 10.16 20.65 -24.13
N ASN A 105 9.61 20.97 -22.95
CA ASN A 105 8.72 22.14 -22.80
C ASN A 105 9.37 23.38 -22.17
N ARG A 106 10.69 23.56 -22.36
CA ARG A 106 11.42 24.76 -21.94
C ARG A 106 12.01 25.52 -23.12
N LEU A 107 11.27 25.63 -24.23
CA LEU A 107 11.55 26.54 -25.34
C LEU A 107 10.24 26.91 -26.04
N LEU A 108 9.41 27.73 -25.40
CA LEU A 108 8.48 28.68 -26.03
C LEU A 108 8.27 29.85 -25.08
#